data_AF-A0A822HMV8-F1
#
_entry.id   AF-A0A822HMV8-F1
#
_cell.length_a   1.000
_cell.length_b   1.000
_cell.length_c   1.000
_cell.angle_alpha   90.00
_cell.angle_beta   90.00
_cell.angle_gamma   90.00
#
_symmetry.space_group_name_H-M   'P 1'
#
loop_
_entity.id
_entity.type
_entity.pdbx_description
1 polymer ?
#
loop_
_entity_poly.entity_id
_entity_poly.type
_entity_poly.pdbx_seq_one_letter_code
_entity_poly.pdbx_strand_id
1 'polypeptide(L)' 'FPPDHGVPVQLWNMPIYNWNDDNVKPRLFDWWIERLRHALNMVDIQRIDHFRGLESHYAIPVDTKTQKPNIPEARWIKTP' A
#
# COMPACT_ATOMS: atom_id res chain seq x y z
N PHE A 1 -5.93 -2.79 -7.05
CA PHE A 1 -5.12 -3.48 -8.09
C PHE A 1 -5.49 -2.92 -9.46
N PRO A 2 -4.55 -2.69 -10.39
CA PRO A 2 -4.88 -2.20 -11.74
C PRO A 2 -5.83 -3.15 -12.47
N PRO A 3 -6.47 -2.69 -13.56
CA PRO A 3 -7.21 -3.60 -14.43
C PRO A 3 -6.21 -4.56 -15.08
N ASP A 4 -6.57 -5.83 -15.16
CA ASP A 4 -5.74 -6.87 -15.75
C ASP A 4 -6.61 -7.81 -16.60
N HIS A 5 -6.20 -8.07 -17.84
CA HIS A 5 -6.85 -9.01 -18.76
C HIS A 5 -8.40 -8.96 -18.80
N GLY A 6 -8.99 -7.77 -18.76
CA GLY A 6 -10.46 -7.58 -18.82
C GLY A 6 -11.18 -7.64 -17.46
N VAL A 7 -10.44 -7.78 -16.36
CA VAL A 7 -10.97 -7.65 -14.99
C VAL A 7 -11.02 -6.17 -14.59
N PRO A 8 -12.15 -5.67 -14.06
CA PRO A 8 -12.24 -4.32 -13.53
C PRO A 8 -11.22 -4.04 -12.42
N VAL A 9 -10.89 -2.76 -12.24
CA VAL A 9 -10.07 -2.31 -11.10
C VAL A 9 -10.67 -2.79 -9.79
N GLN A 10 -9.82 -3.35 -8.93
CA GLN A 10 -10.21 -3.70 -7.57
C GLN A 10 -9.87 -2.56 -6.62
N LEU A 11 -10.90 -2.05 -5.92
CA LEU A 11 -10.81 -1.05 -4.87
C LEU A 11 -10.80 -1.73 -3.50
N TRP A 12 -9.66 -1.69 -2.80
CA TRP A 12 -9.52 -2.31 -1.48
C TRP A 12 -9.79 -1.34 -0.33
N ASN A 13 -10.00 -0.06 -0.62
CA ASN A 13 -10.30 1.01 0.36
C ASN A 13 -9.34 1.10 1.56
N MET A 14 -8.10 0.64 1.38
CA MET A 14 -7.06 0.80 2.41
C MET A 14 -6.31 2.12 2.22
N PRO A 15 -5.99 2.84 3.30
CA PRO A 15 -5.03 3.94 3.22
C PRO A 15 -3.65 3.40 2.80
N ILE A 16 -2.90 4.22 2.07
CA ILE A 16 -1.55 3.90 1.60
C ILE A 16 -0.50 4.57 2.49
N TYR A 17 0.60 3.88 2.75
CA TYR A 17 1.74 4.46 3.47
C TYR A 17 2.40 5.55 2.63
N ASN A 18 2.71 6.69 3.26
CA ASN A 18 3.40 7.79 2.60
C ASN A 18 4.92 7.58 2.56
N TRP A 19 5.36 6.64 1.73
CA TRP A 19 6.76 6.26 1.61
C TRP A 19 7.67 7.29 0.93
N ASN A 20 7.09 8.22 0.15
CA ASN A 20 7.83 9.22 -0.62
C ASN A 20 8.07 10.51 0.17
N ASP A 21 7.63 10.58 1.42
CA ASP A 21 7.92 11.69 2.33
C ASP A 21 9.11 11.33 3.21
N ASP A 22 10.25 11.99 2.97
CA ASP A 22 11.50 11.75 3.67
C ASP A 22 11.40 12.02 5.19
N ASN A 23 10.44 12.84 5.63
CA ASN A 23 10.23 13.09 7.06
C ASN A 23 9.46 11.95 7.73
N VAL A 24 8.74 11.13 6.96
CA VAL A 24 7.86 10.06 7.45
C VAL A 24 8.49 8.69 7.25
N LYS A 25 9.24 8.52 6.16
CA LYS A 25 9.86 7.26 5.74
C LYS A 25 10.67 6.55 6.84
N PRO A 26 11.56 7.20 7.61
CA PRO A 26 12.29 6.52 8.69
C PRO A 26 11.36 5.91 9.75
N ARG A 27 10.35 6.68 10.19
CA ARG A 27 9.37 6.22 11.19
C ARG A 27 8.49 5.10 10.66
N LEU A 28 8.22 5.06 9.35
CA LEU A 28 7.50 3.95 8.73
C LEU A 28 8.31 2.66 8.72
N PHE A 29 9.64 2.73 8.50
CA PHE A 29 10.50 1.55 8.64
C PHE A 29 10.49 1.02 10.07
N ASP A 30 10.65 1.89 11.07
CA ASP A 30 10.57 1.49 12.48
C ASP A 30 9.24 0.83 12.80
N TRP A 31 8.13 1.42 12.35
CA TRP A 31 6.80 0.84 12.51
C TRP A 31 6.67 -0.55 11.89
N TRP A 32 7.21 -0.76 10.68
CA TRP A 32 7.19 -2.06 10.01
C TRP A 32 8.06 -3.09 10.72
N ILE A 33 9.23 -2.70 11.22
CA ILE A 33 10.11 -3.58 12.00
C ILE A 33 9.38 -4.06 13.26
N GLU A 34 8.77 -3.15 14.01
CA GLU A 34 8.02 -3.49 15.23
C GLU A 34 6.80 -4.37 14.92
N ARG A 35 6.09 -4.11 13.82
CA ARG A 35 4.98 -4.94 13.36
C ARG A 35 5.42 -6.37 13.06
N LEU A 36 6.52 -6.56 12.35
CA LEU A 36 7.04 -7.89 12.01
C LEU A 36 7.55 -8.61 13.26
N ARG A 37 8.28 -7.91 14.14
CA ARG A 37 8.73 -8.46 15.44
C ARG A 37 7.55 -8.96 16.26
N HIS A 38 6.51 -8.14 16.39
CA HIS A 38 5.32 -8.51 17.15
C HIS A 38 4.64 -9.76 16.57
N ALA A 39 4.49 -9.84 15.25
CA ALA A 39 3.89 -11.01 14.62
C ALA A 39 4.73 -12.30 14.81
N LEU A 40 6.05 -12.19 14.69
CA LEU A 40 6.97 -13.32 14.87
C LEU A 40 7.07 -13.82 16.32
N ASN A 41 6.57 -13.07 17.30
CA ASN A 41 6.41 -13.58 18.67
C ASN A 41 5.28 -14.61 18.79
N MET A 42 4.39 -14.70 17.80
CA MET A 42 3.23 -15.61 17.81
C MET A 42 3.36 -16.75 16.81
N VAL A 43 4.20 -16.61 15.78
CA VAL A 43 4.35 -17.58 14.69
C VAL A 43 5.81 -17.68 14.25
N ASP A 44 6.23 -18.87 13.82
CA ASP A 44 7.59 -19.09 13.33
C ASP A 44 7.83 -18.45 11.95
N ILE A 45 6.77 -18.37 11.13
CA ILE A 45 6.82 -17.90 9.76
C ILE A 45 5.65 -16.98 9.48
N GLN A 46 5.92 -15.79 8.93
CA GLN A 46 4.92 -14.83 8.53
C GLN A 46 4.86 -14.68 7.00
N ARG A 47 3.71 -14.97 6.40
CA ARG A 47 3.42 -14.65 4.99
C ARG A 47 2.95 -13.20 4.90
N ILE A 48 3.62 -12.39 4.08
CA ILE A 48 3.17 -11.04 3.72
C ILE A 48 2.30 -11.14 2.47
N ASP A 49 1.00 -10.83 2.62
CA ASP A 49 0.10 -10.77 1.48
C ASP A 49 0.39 -9.54 0.61
N HIS A 50 0.12 -9.67 -0.69
CA HIS A 50 0.38 -8.62 -1.67
C HIS A 50 1.82 -8.07 -1.62
N PHE A 51 2.81 -8.97 -1.46
CA PHE A 51 4.25 -8.67 -1.33
C PHE A 51 4.78 -7.70 -2.40
N ARG A 52 4.24 -7.72 -3.63
CA ARG A 52 4.57 -6.78 -4.70
C ARG A 52 4.40 -5.31 -4.28
N GLY A 53 3.48 -5.03 -3.35
CA GLY A 53 3.27 -3.71 -2.75
C GLY A 53 4.50 -3.12 -2.03
N LEU A 54 5.48 -3.96 -1.67
CA LEU A 54 6.78 -3.52 -1.13
C LEU A 54 7.74 -3.01 -2.22
N GLU A 55 7.52 -3.38 -3.48
CA GLU A 55 8.26 -2.85 -4.62
C GLU A 55 7.53 -1.65 -5.25
N SER A 56 6.22 -1.79 -5.48
CA SER A 56 5.34 -0.73 -5.95
C SER A 56 3.88 -1.09 -5.66
N HIS A 57 3.06 -0.06 -5.41
CA HIS A 57 1.62 -0.24 -5.17
C HIS A 57 0.79 0.59 -6.15
N TYR A 58 -0.39 0.10 -6.48
CA TYR A 58 -1.33 0.81 -7.34
C TYR A 58 -2.24 1.70 -6.51
N ALA A 59 -2.04 3.01 -6.60
CA ALA A 59 -2.78 4.00 -5.84
C ALA A 59 -3.88 4.62 -6.71
N ILE A 60 -5.06 4.81 -6.10
CA ILE A 60 -6.22 5.45 -6.74
C ILE A 60 -6.55 6.68 -5.89
N PRO A 61 -6.34 7.91 -6.40
CA PRO A 61 -6.65 9.12 -5.67
C PRO A 61 -8.13 9.20 -5.30
N VAL A 62 -8.43 9.86 -4.18
CA VAL A 62 -9.80 10.20 -3.80
C VAL A 62 -10.03 11.67 -4.11
N ASP A 63 -11.11 11.97 -4.82
CA ASP A 63 -11.54 13.34 -5.08
C ASP A 63 -11.96 14.00 -3.76
N THR A 64 -11.36 15.14 -3.43
CA THR A 64 -11.59 15.84 -2.16
C THR A 64 -12.98 16.45 -2.03
N LYS A 65 -13.65 16.75 -3.15
CA LYS A 65 -15.01 17.31 -3.16
C LYS A 65 -16.07 16.22 -3.11
N THR A 66 -15.89 15.16 -3.90
CA THR A 66 -16.90 14.10 -4.03
C THR A 66 -16.67 12.92 -3.10
N GLN A 67 -15.47 12.81 -2.52
CA GLN A 67 -14.99 11.67 -1.73
C GLN A 67 -15.04 10.33 -2.49
N LYS A 68 -15.09 10.37 -3.83
CA LYS A 68 -15.12 9.18 -4.68
C LYS A 68 -13.74 8.84 -5.22
N PRO A 69 -13.44 7.55 -5.50
CA PRO A 69 -12.22 7.16 -6.19
C PRO A 69 -12.13 7.75 -7.60
N ASN A 70 -11.00 8.36 -7.94
CA ASN A 70 -10.68 8.88 -9.26
C ASN A 70 -9.85 7.86 -10.04
N ILE A 71 -10.53 6.88 -10.64
CA ILE A 71 -9.90 5.77 -11.37
C ILE A 71 -9.02 6.24 -12.55
N PRO A 72 -9.41 7.26 -13.35
CA PRO A 72 -8.54 7.78 -14.42
C PRO A 72 -7.17 8.29 -13.96
N GLU A 73 -7.03 8.75 -12.72
CA GLU A 73 -5.75 9.22 -12.16
C GLU A 73 -4.96 8.13 -11.43
N ALA A 74 -5.45 6.90 -11.43
CA ALA A 74 -4.81 5.79 -10.76
C ALA A 74 -3.47 5.43 -11.40
N ARG A 75 -2.46 5.17 -10.57
CA ARG A 75 -1.08 4.93 -11.05
C ARG A 75 -0.28 4.05 -10.11
N TRP A 76 0.76 3.44 -10.65
CA TRP A 76 1.78 2.78 -9.85
C TRP A 76 2.62 3.84 -9.14
N ILE A 77 2.83 3.62 -7.84
CA ILE A 77 3.71 4.42 -7.00
C ILE A 77 4.82 3.52 -6.51
N LYS A 78 6.06 3.93 -6.78
CA LYS A 78 7.26 3.26 -6.30
C LYS A 78 7.34 3.39 -4.77
N THR A 79 7.57 2.27 -4.11
CA THR A 79 7.91 2.23 -2.68
C THR A 79 9.43 2.13 -2.52
N PRO A 80 9.96 2.34 -1.30
CA PRO A 80 11.39 2.47 -1.07
C PRO A 80 12.23 1.29 -1.54
#